data_AF-I0ER10-F1
#
_entry.id   AF-I0ER10-F1
#
_cell.length_a   1.000
_cell.length_b   1.000
_cell.length_c   1.000
_cell.angle_alpha   90.00
_cell.angle_beta   90.00
_cell.angle_gamma   90.00
#
_symmetry.space_group_name_H-M   'P 1'
#
loop_
_entity.id
_entity.type
_entity.pdbx_description
1 polymer ?
#
loop_
_entity_poly.entity_id
_entity_poly.type
_entity_poly.pdbx_seq_one_letter_code
_entity_poly.pdbx_strand_id
1 'polypeptide(L)'
;MIVVEDLQIKNMTKRAKLKNVKQKSGLNKSILNTSFYQIISFLDYKQQHNGKLLVKAPPQYTSKTCHSCGQINHELKLNHREYLCQNCGYIEHRDINAASNILSKGLSLLGLGNSLADFKEQSLSY
;
A
#
# COMPACT_ATOMS: atom_id res chain seq x y z
N MET A 1 2.43 -6.67 13.51
CA MET A 1 2.63 -6.80 12.06
C MET A 1 2.58 -5.42 11.44
N ILE A 2 3.41 -5.17 10.42
CA ILE A 2 3.31 -3.99 9.56
C ILE A 2 3.06 -4.48 8.14
N VAL A 3 2.16 -3.82 7.41
CA VAL A 3 1.90 -4.10 5.99
C VAL A 3 2.29 -2.89 5.17
N VAL A 4 3.04 -3.12 4.10
CA VAL A 4 3.46 -2.08 3.14
C VAL A 4 3.12 -2.50 1.73
N GLU A 5 3.01 -1.55 0.81
CA GLU A 5 2.88 -1.87 -0.60
C GLU A 5 4.15 -2.49 -1.17
N ASP A 6 3.99 -3.54 -2.00
CA ASP A 6 5.08 -4.11 -2.79
C ASP A 6 5.37 -3.23 -4.01
N LEU A 7 5.99 -2.08 -3.76
CA LEU A 7 6.41 -1.16 -4.80
C LEU A 7 7.60 -1.74 -5.56
N GLN A 8 7.41 -1.98 -6.86
CA GLN A 8 8.44 -2.45 -7.76
C GLN A 8 9.39 -1.30 -8.16
N ILE A 9 10.12 -0.74 -7.18
CA ILE A 9 10.93 0.49 -7.32
C ILE A 9 11.90 0.40 -8.49
N LYS A 10 12.57 -0.75 -8.66
CA LYS A 10 13.48 -1.00 -9.80
C LYS A 10 12.79 -0.81 -11.15
N ASN A 11 11.53 -1.22 -11.27
CA ASN A 11 10.73 -1.04 -12.48
C ASN A 11 10.26 0.41 -12.61
N MET A 12 9.85 1.03 -11.50
CA MET A 12 9.38 2.41 -11.47
C MET A 12 10.46 3.42 -11.84
N THR A 13 11.75 3.14 -11.61
CA THR A 13 12.86 4.03 -11.93
C THR A 13 13.54 3.72 -13.27
N LYS A 14 13.00 2.80 -14.07
CA LYS A 14 13.50 2.54 -15.43
C LYS A 14 13.47 3.80 -16.28
N ARG A 15 14.53 4.01 -17.07
CA ARG A 15 14.65 5.13 -18.00
C ARG A 15 13.67 4.98 -19.17
N ALA A 16 13.07 6.08 -19.61
CA ALA A 16 12.29 6.10 -20.85
C ALA A 16 13.23 6.09 -22.07
N LYS A 17 12.89 5.32 -23.11
CA LYS A 17 13.74 5.14 -24.30
C LYS A 17 13.47 6.12 -25.44
N LEU A 18 12.22 6.56 -25.63
CA LEU A 18 11.81 7.28 -26.85
C LEU A 18 11.06 8.58 -26.57
N LYS A 19 9.97 8.53 -25.80
CA LYS A 19 9.10 9.69 -25.51
C LYS A 19 9.09 10.03 -24.02
N ASN A 20 8.76 11.27 -23.69
CA ASN A 20 8.62 11.78 -22.32
C ASN A 20 9.89 11.61 -21.46
N VAL A 21 11.08 11.61 -22.07
CA VAL A 21 12.36 11.34 -21.39
C VAL A 21 12.62 12.32 -20.23
N LYS A 22 12.41 13.63 -20.45
CA LYS A 22 12.61 14.65 -19.41
C LYS A 22 11.63 14.50 -18.25
N GLN A 23 10.34 14.31 -18.55
CA GLN A 23 9.30 14.07 -17.54
C GLN A 23 9.59 12.80 -16.72
N LYS A 24 9.93 11.69 -17.40
CA LYS A 24 10.29 10.43 -16.73
C LYS A 24 11.54 10.58 -15.86
N SER A 25 12.55 11.30 -16.32
CA SER A 25 13.77 11.57 -15.55
C SER A 25 13.46 12.34 -14.26
N GLY A 26 12.62 13.38 -14.34
CA GLY A 26 12.16 14.13 -13.17
C GLY A 26 11.38 13.25 -12.17
N LEU A 27 10.49 12.38 -12.68
CA LEU A 27 9.78 11.41 -11.84
C LEU A 27 10.74 10.40 -11.19
N ASN A 28 11.72 9.87 -11.94
CA ASN A 28 12.73 8.96 -11.41
C ASN A 28 13.53 9.60 -10.29
N LYS A 29 13.97 10.85 -10.47
CA LYS A 29 14.68 11.61 -9.44
C LYS A 29 13.83 11.75 -8.18
N SER A 30 12.55 12.08 -8.33
CA SER A 30 11.61 12.22 -7.20
C SER A 30 11.44 10.90 -6.44
N ILE A 31 11.25 9.78 -7.15
CA ILE A 31 11.11 8.45 -6.54
C ILE A 31 12.40 8.04 -5.80
N LEU A 32 13.56 8.27 -6.40
CA LEU A 32 14.85 7.93 -5.80
C LEU A 32 15.14 8.77 -4.56
N ASN A 33 14.79 10.07 -4.58
CA ASN A 33 14.96 10.96 -3.44
C ASN A 33 14.12 10.52 -2.23
N THR A 34 12.93 9.95 -2.45
CA THR A 34 12.08 9.44 -1.35
C THR A 34 12.66 8.20 -0.66
N SER A 35 13.60 7.50 -1.28
CA SER A 35 14.34 6.38 -0.65
C SER A 35 13.46 5.25 -0.11
N PHE A 36 12.33 4.96 -0.77
CA PHE A 36 11.36 3.92 -0.35
C PHE A 36 11.99 2.58 0.01
N TYR A 37 13.00 2.14 -0.77
CA TYR A 37 13.67 0.87 -0.53
C TYR A 37 14.37 0.85 0.83
N GLN A 38 15.05 1.93 1.21
CA GLN A 38 15.77 2.01 2.49
C GLN A 38 14.79 1.96 3.67
N ILE A 39 13.68 2.70 3.58
CA ILE A 39 12.64 2.70 4.61
C ILE A 39 12.08 1.28 4.81
N ILE A 40 11.72 0.59 3.72
CA ILE A 40 11.19 -0.78 3.80
C ILE A 40 12.22 -1.74 4.38
N SER A 41 13.50 -1.62 3.99
CA SER A 41 14.58 -2.44 4.55
C SER A 41 14.79 -2.22 6.05
N PHE A 42 14.71 -0.97 6.53
CA PHE A 42 14.80 -0.69 7.97
C PHE A 42 13.58 -1.18 8.73
N LEU A 43 12.38 -1.08 8.15
CA LEU A 43 11.17 -1.67 8.74
C LEU A 43 11.31 -3.19 8.86
N ASP A 44 11.78 -3.87 7.81
CA ASP A 44 11.99 -5.32 7.81
C ASP A 44 12.97 -5.74 8.90
N TYR A 45 14.14 -5.11 8.91
CA TYR A 45 15.15 -5.30 9.95
C TYR A 45 14.59 -5.13 11.37
N LYS A 46 13.84 -4.04 11.62
CA LYS A 46 13.25 -3.78 12.95
C LYS A 46 12.10 -4.70 13.31
N GLN A 47 11.31 -5.16 12.34
CA GLN A 47 10.27 -6.16 12.59
C GLN A 47 10.91 -7.50 12.96
N GLN A 48 11.90 -7.97 12.19
CA GLN A 48 12.64 -9.21 12.48
C GLN A 48 13.31 -9.18 13.86
N HIS A 49 13.97 -8.07 14.20
CA HIS A 49 14.60 -7.91 15.52
C HIS A 49 13.59 -8.02 16.69
N ASN A 50 12.34 -7.61 16.47
CA ASN A 50 11.28 -7.64 17.48
C ASN A 50 10.40 -8.90 17.39
N GLY A 51 10.75 -9.89 16.57
CA GLY A 51 9.92 -11.08 16.34
C GLY A 51 8.55 -10.77 15.71
N LYS A 52 8.44 -9.68 14.94
CA LYS A 52 7.21 -9.24 14.26
C LYS A 52 7.33 -9.44 12.75
N LEU A 53 6.19 -9.43 12.07
CA LEU A 53 6.09 -9.63 10.63
C LEU A 53 5.98 -8.30 9.85
N LEU A 54 6.72 -8.22 8.75
CA LEU A 54 6.51 -7.25 7.68
C LEU A 54 5.90 -7.96 6.46
N VAL A 55 4.73 -7.51 6.00
CA VAL A 55 4.04 -8.08 4.84
C VAL A 55 4.06 -7.08 3.70
N LYS A 56 4.38 -7.54 2.48
CA LYS A 56 4.34 -6.73 1.25
C LYS A 56 3.09 -7.07 0.46
N ALA A 57 2.15 -6.13 0.37
CA ALA A 57 0.86 -6.32 -0.27
C ALA A 57 0.83 -5.72 -1.70
N PRO A 58 0.08 -6.31 -2.65
CA PRO A 58 -0.03 -5.79 -4.01
C PRO A 58 -0.58 -4.36 -4.04
N PRO A 59 0.11 -3.39 -4.68
CA PRO A 59 -0.26 -1.97 -4.64
C PRO A 59 -1.48 -1.61 -5.50
N GLN A 60 -2.01 -2.52 -6.32
CA GLN A 60 -3.04 -2.17 -7.31
C GLN A 60 -4.33 -1.70 -6.62
N TYR A 61 -4.82 -0.52 -7.00
CA TYR A 61 -6.10 0.05 -6.53
C TYR A 61 -6.23 0.28 -5.02
N THR A 62 -5.16 0.22 -4.22
CA THR A 62 -5.18 0.47 -2.76
C THR A 62 -5.76 1.84 -2.40
N SER A 63 -5.39 2.89 -3.15
CA SER A 63 -5.89 4.24 -2.92
C SER A 63 -7.20 4.59 -3.62
N LYS A 64 -7.74 3.70 -4.47
CA LYS A 64 -8.97 3.91 -5.24
C LYS A 64 -10.16 3.09 -4.73
N THR A 65 -9.88 1.94 -4.14
CA THR A 65 -10.90 1.06 -3.55
C THR A 65 -11.46 1.70 -2.29
N CYS A 66 -12.77 1.65 -2.10
CA CYS A 66 -13.38 2.06 -0.86
C CYS A 66 -13.14 0.97 0.19
N HIS A 67 -12.49 1.30 1.30
CA HIS A 67 -12.28 0.33 2.38
C HIS A 67 -13.60 -0.18 2.98
N SER A 68 -14.63 0.67 3.02
CA SER A 68 -15.92 0.31 3.61
C SER A 68 -16.75 -0.65 2.76
N CYS A 69 -16.82 -0.45 1.44
CA CYS A 69 -17.72 -1.23 0.57
C CYS A 69 -17.04 -1.97 -0.59
N GLY A 70 -15.72 -1.85 -0.76
CA GLY A 70 -14.95 -2.52 -1.81
C GLY A 70 -15.08 -1.93 -3.23
N GLN A 71 -15.94 -0.93 -3.46
CA GLN A 71 -16.10 -0.33 -4.77
C GLN A 71 -14.86 0.46 -5.20
N ILE A 72 -14.43 0.30 -6.45
CA ILE A 72 -13.30 1.06 -7.01
C ILE A 72 -13.78 2.41 -7.55
N ASN A 73 -13.25 3.49 -7.01
CA ASN A 73 -13.47 4.84 -7.54
C ASN A 73 -12.47 5.12 -8.69
N HIS A 74 -12.94 4.95 -9.93
CA HIS A 74 -12.12 5.19 -11.13
C HIS A 74 -11.83 6.68 -11.38
N GLU A 75 -12.73 7.56 -10.94
CA GLU A 75 -12.68 9.01 -11.15
C GLU A 75 -11.70 9.72 -10.20
N LEU A 76 -11.22 9.03 -9.17
CA LEU A 76 -10.27 9.59 -8.21
C LEU A 76 -8.95 10.00 -8.89
N LYS A 77 -8.62 11.29 -8.80
CA LYS A 77 -7.41 11.91 -9.34
C LYS A 77 -6.30 12.01 -8.28
N LEU A 78 -5.06 12.16 -8.74
CA LEU A 78 -3.88 12.22 -7.86
C LEU A 78 -3.88 13.40 -6.88
N ASN A 79 -4.52 14.52 -7.25
CA ASN A 79 -4.60 15.73 -6.43
C ASN A 79 -5.72 15.70 -5.39
N HIS A 80 -6.61 14.70 -5.41
CA HIS A 80 -7.65 14.57 -4.40
C HIS A 80 -7.03 14.04 -3.09
N ARG A 81 -7.22 14.81 -2.01
CA ARG A 81 -6.76 14.46 -0.65
C ARG A 81 -7.82 13.79 0.20
N GLU A 82 -9.08 14.13 -0.05
CA GLU A 82 -10.23 13.41 0.50
C GLU A 82 -10.67 12.30 -0.44
N TYR A 83 -11.18 11.23 0.14
CA TYR A 83 -11.80 10.11 -0.54
C TYR A 83 -13.31 10.16 -0.25
N LEU A 84 -14.11 10.30 -1.30
CA LEU A 84 -15.56 10.17 -1.25
C LEU A 84 -15.97 8.94 -2.06
N CYS A 85 -16.68 8.02 -1.42
CA CYS A 85 -17.29 6.89 -2.10
C CYS A 85 -18.67 7.25 -2.63
N GLN A 86 -18.84 7.27 -3.96
CA GLN A 86 -20.14 7.50 -4.59
C GLN A 86 -21.15 6.35 -4.39
N ASN A 87 -20.68 5.17 -3.93
CA ASN A 87 -21.53 4.00 -3.75
C ASN A 87 -22.12 3.90 -2.33
N CYS A 88 -21.31 4.12 -1.29
CA CYS A 88 -21.75 3.98 0.12
C CYS A 88 -21.73 5.28 0.92
N GLY A 89 -21.29 6.39 0.33
CA GLY A 89 -21.19 7.68 1.02
C GLY A 89 -20.03 7.81 2.00
N TYR A 90 -19.13 6.83 2.10
CA TYR A 90 -17.95 6.91 2.96
C TYR A 90 -17.05 8.10 2.58
N ILE A 91 -16.69 8.90 3.57
CA ILE A 91 -15.82 10.08 3.44
C ILE A 91 -14.68 9.98 4.45
N GLU A 92 -13.44 10.10 3.99
CA GLU A 92 -12.25 10.13 4.84
C GLU A 92 -11.04 10.69 4.07
N HIS A 93 -9.93 10.97 4.75
CA HIS A 93 -8.66 11.23 4.08
C HIS A 93 -8.22 10.03 3.21
N ARG A 94 -7.76 10.31 1.98
CA ARG A 94 -7.37 9.29 0.99
C ARG A 94 -6.28 8.35 1.48
N ASP A 95 -5.32 8.87 2.24
CA ASP A 95 -4.21 8.06 2.77
C ASP A 95 -4.68 7.11 3.88
N ILE A 96 -5.72 7.48 4.66
CA ILE A 96 -6.31 6.60 5.68
C ILE A 96 -7.10 5.47 5.02
N ASN A 97 -7.90 5.79 3.99
CA ASN A 97 -8.58 4.79 3.18
C ASN A 97 -7.57 3.82 2.54
N ALA A 98 -6.49 4.35 1.97
CA ALA A 98 -5.43 3.53 1.38
C ALA A 98 -4.73 2.63 2.41
N ALA A 99 -4.39 3.15 3.59
CA ALA A 99 -3.78 2.38 4.67
C ALA A 99 -4.67 1.22 5.12
N SER A 100 -5.98 1.46 5.23
CA SER A 100 -6.96 0.44 5.61
C SER A 100 -7.06 -0.68 4.56
N ASN A 101 -7.05 -0.32 3.27
CA ASN A 101 -7.01 -1.29 2.18
C ASN A 101 -5.70 -2.09 2.14
N ILE A 102 -4.56 -1.44 2.40
CA ILE A 102 -3.25 -2.11 2.45
C ILE A 102 -3.26 -3.15 3.58
N LEU A 103 -3.76 -2.79 4.77
CA LEU A 103 -3.87 -3.71 5.90
C LEU A 103 -4.76 -4.91 5.56
N SER A 104 -5.97 -4.67 5.04
CA SER A 104 -6.90 -5.73 4.64
C SER A 104 -6.26 -6.71 3.64
N LYS A 105 -5.56 -6.20 2.61
CA LYS A 105 -4.82 -7.05 1.67
C LYS A 105 -3.71 -7.86 2.34
N GLY A 106 -2.97 -7.25 3.27
CA GLY A 106 -1.92 -7.94 4.02
C GLY A 106 -2.48 -9.07 4.89
N LEU A 107 -3.62 -8.85 5.55
CA LEU A 107 -4.32 -9.89 6.31
C LEU A 107 -4.82 -11.02 5.42
N SER A 108 -5.40 -10.68 4.27
CA SER A 108 -5.86 -11.66 3.29
C SER A 108 -4.72 -12.54 2.75
N LEU A 109 -3.52 -11.98 2.53
CA LEU A 109 -2.34 -12.76 2.14
C LEU A 109 -1.89 -13.77 3.19
N LEU A 110 -2.20 -13.52 4.47
CA LEU A 110 -1.91 -14.43 5.58
C LEU A 110 -3.04 -15.43 5.85
N GLY A 111 -4.14 -15.38 5.09
CA GLY A 111 -5.31 -16.24 5.30
C GLY A 111 -6.22 -15.80 6.45
N LEU A 112 -6.07 -14.56 6.93
CA LEU A 112 -6.76 -14.02 8.11
C LEU A 112 -7.94 -13.10 7.74
N GLY A 113 -8.45 -13.22 6.51
CA GLY A 113 -9.55 -12.39 6.01
C GLY A 113 -9.26 -10.88 6.13
N ASN A 114 -10.17 -10.15 6.79
CA ASN A 114 -10.15 -8.70 6.93
C ASN A 114 -9.94 -8.22 8.38
N SER A 115 -9.68 -9.13 9.33
CA SER A 115 -9.62 -8.80 10.74
C SER A 115 -8.36 -9.35 11.42
N LEU A 116 -7.84 -8.60 12.40
CA LEU A 116 -6.79 -9.10 13.30
C LEU A 116 -7.35 -9.99 14.42
N ALA A 117 -8.68 -10.13 14.52
CA ALA A 117 -9.29 -11.02 15.52
C ALA A 117 -8.92 -12.49 15.24
N ASP A 118 -8.76 -12.83 13.96
CA ASP A 118 -8.37 -14.15 13.48
C ASP A 118 -6.92 -14.55 13.87
N PHE A 119 -6.06 -13.58 14.25
CA PHE A 119 -4.68 -13.82 14.68
C PHE A 119 -4.56 -14.43 16.08
N LYS A 120 -5.53 -14.19 16.98
CA LYS A 120 -5.47 -14.71 18.37
C LYS A 120 -5.80 -16.19 18.47
N GLU A 121 -6.55 -16.75 17.51
CA GLU A 121 -6.92 -18.17 17.53
C GLU A 121 -5.78 -19.06 17.00
N GLN A 122 -4.98 -18.59 16.03
CA GLN A 122 -3.87 -19.36 15.47
C GLN A 122 -2.59 -19.38 16.33
N SER A 123 -2.41 -18.41 17.23
CA SER A 123 -1.25 -18.37 18.13
C SER A 123 -1.46 -19.13 19.45
N LEU A 124 -2.68 -19.62 19.71
CA LEU A 124 -3.03 -20.46 20.87
C LEU A 124 -3.20 -21.95 20.52
N SER A 125 -2.95 -22.33 19.26
CA SER A 125 -3.02 -23.71 18.78
C SER A 125 -1.65 -24.38 18.59
N TYR A 126 -0.59 -23.81 19.18
CA TYR A 126 0.75 -24.41 19.27
C TYR A 126 1.29 -24.32 20.69
#